data_AF-D1QRC2-F1
#
_entry.id   AF-D1QRC2-F1
#
_cell.length_a   1.000
_cell.length_b   1.000
_cell.length_c   1.000
_cell.angle_alpha   90.00
_cell.angle_beta   90.00
_cell.angle_gamma   90.00
#
_symmetry.space_group_name_H-M   'P 1'
#
loop_
_entity.id
_entity.type
_entity.pdbx_description
1 polymer ?
#
loop_
_entity_poly.entity_id
_entity_poly.type
_entity_poly.pdbx_seq_one_letter_code
_entity_poly.pdbx_strand_id
1 'polypeptide(L)'
;CGQCHAFQTETISALKANSDSLLLGDKCISNKDFANQVNTTCVAGKEACILEQLTIDYYKLLSHKPKFNLKLDKLHTLSLKTYKEKSGVEEQIRTFAILYAGKQISDSLLCYEYYNNANTLSCYEQFYYIDVELRCVWTIVLTYDEESAKADNVKIYRIDLARNRFHKNE
;
A
#
# COMPACT_ATOMS: atom_id res chain seq x y z
N CYS A 1 2.44 24.88 12.47
CA CYS A 1 1.65 23.64 12.61
C CYS A 1 1.32 23.11 11.23
N GLY A 2 2.25 22.36 10.64
CA GLY A 2 2.09 21.79 9.31
C GLY A 2 1.15 20.60 9.35
N GLN A 3 0.06 20.67 8.59
CA GLN A 3 -0.62 19.48 8.15
C GLN A 3 0.39 18.68 7.32
N CYS A 4 0.56 17.39 7.60
CA CYS A 4 1.17 16.50 6.60
C CYS A 4 0.27 16.60 5.37
N HIS A 5 0.73 17.31 4.35
CA HIS A 5 0.16 17.19 3.02
C HIS A 5 0.50 15.77 2.57
N ALA A 6 -0.37 14.82 2.93
CA ALA A 6 -0.44 13.55 2.21
C ALA A 6 -0.40 13.89 0.72
N PHE A 7 0.45 13.20 -0.03
CA PHE A 7 0.71 13.49 -1.44
C PHE A 7 -0.64 13.55 -2.19
N GLN A 8 -1.16 14.75 -2.37
CA GLN A 8 -2.39 14.99 -3.11
C GLN A 8 -1.98 15.08 -4.57
N THR A 9 -1.95 13.94 -5.26
CA THR A 9 -1.87 13.93 -6.71
C THR A 9 -3.06 14.69 -7.27
N GLU A 10 -2.80 15.86 -7.85
CA GLU A 10 -3.78 16.59 -8.64
C GLU A 10 -4.22 15.71 -9.81
N THR A 11 -5.50 15.33 -9.76
CA THR A 11 -6.17 14.41 -10.67
C THR A 11 -5.91 14.77 -12.14
N ILE A 12 -5.07 13.99 -12.83
CA ILE A 12 -5.13 13.92 -14.30
C ILE A 12 -6.18 12.88 -14.69
N SER A 13 -7.14 13.37 -15.45
CA SER A 13 -8.38 12.73 -15.86
C SER A 13 -8.21 11.41 -16.60
N ALA A 14 -9.08 10.47 -16.21
CA ALA A 14 -9.73 9.47 -17.05
C ALA A 14 -8.89 8.32 -17.63
N LEU A 15 -8.82 7.23 -16.85
CA LEU A 15 -9.21 5.92 -17.36
C LEU A 15 -10.20 5.32 -16.38
N LYS A 16 -11.33 4.83 -16.91
CA LYS A 16 -12.32 4.04 -16.17
C LYS A 16 -11.69 2.68 -15.85
N ALA A 17 -10.67 2.68 -15.00
CA ALA A 17 -10.10 1.47 -14.43
C ALA A 17 -11.23 0.76 -13.69
N ASN A 18 -11.37 -0.56 -13.91
CA ASN A 18 -12.24 -1.36 -13.07
C ASN A 18 -11.84 -1.07 -11.61
N SER A 19 -12.78 -0.74 -10.73
CA SER A 19 -12.49 -0.41 -9.32
C SER A 19 -11.58 -1.45 -8.65
N ASP A 20 -11.69 -2.70 -9.11
CA ASP A 20 -10.95 -3.85 -8.62
C ASP A 20 -9.48 -3.86 -9.04
N SER A 21 -9.11 -3.26 -10.18
CA SER A 21 -7.70 -3.17 -10.60
C SER A 21 -6.94 -2.12 -9.79
N LEU A 22 -7.61 -1.05 -9.36
CA LEU A 22 -7.01 -0.05 -8.45
C LEU A 22 -6.72 -0.65 -7.08
N LEU A 23 -7.51 -1.63 -6.64
CA LEU A 23 -7.31 -2.36 -5.39
C LEU A 23 -6.15 -3.36 -5.43
N LEU A 24 -5.51 -3.55 -6.59
CA LEU A 24 -4.25 -4.28 -6.71
C LEU A 24 -3.03 -3.38 -6.46
N GLY A 25 -3.19 -2.05 -6.42
CA GLY A 25 -2.09 -1.12 -6.23
C GLY A 25 -1.28 -0.81 -7.50
N ASP A 26 -0.27 0.04 -7.34
CA ASP A 26 0.60 0.53 -8.40
C ASP A 26 1.78 -0.41 -8.66
N LYS A 27 1.91 -0.86 -9.92
CA LYS A 27 2.94 -1.81 -10.33
C LYS A 27 4.37 -1.30 -10.11
N CYS A 28 4.61 0.01 -10.08
CA CYS A 28 5.95 0.57 -9.87
C CYS A 28 6.57 0.13 -8.52
N ILE A 29 5.76 -0.20 -7.52
CA ILE A 29 6.22 -0.73 -6.22
C ILE A 29 6.94 -2.08 -6.38
N SER A 30 6.63 -2.84 -7.43
CA SER A 30 7.33 -4.09 -7.74
C SER A 30 8.72 -3.90 -8.36
N ASN A 31 9.12 -2.66 -8.70
CA ASN A 31 10.45 -2.36 -9.19
C ASN A 31 11.46 -2.40 -8.03
N LYS A 32 12.53 -3.18 -8.20
CA LYS A 32 13.61 -3.31 -7.21
C LYS A 32 14.33 -1.98 -6.94
N ASP A 33 14.37 -1.10 -7.93
CA ASP A 33 15.01 0.21 -7.79
C ASP A 33 14.08 1.26 -7.19
N PHE A 34 12.80 0.97 -6.95
CA PHE A 34 11.82 1.95 -6.48
C PHE A 34 12.25 2.60 -5.15
N ALA A 35 12.73 1.81 -4.19
CA ALA A 35 13.25 2.34 -2.93
C ALA A 35 14.42 3.31 -3.14
N ASN A 36 15.36 2.97 -4.02
CA ASN A 36 16.49 3.83 -4.35
C ASN A 36 16.05 5.11 -5.08
N GLN A 37 15.07 5.00 -5.98
CA GLN A 37 14.49 6.15 -6.68
C GLN A 37 13.81 7.10 -5.69
N VAL A 38 13.04 6.60 -4.72
CA VAL A 38 12.46 7.47 -3.67
C VAL A 38 13.56 8.19 -2.91
N ASN A 39 14.57 7.45 -2.43
CA ASN A 39 15.67 8.00 -1.63
C ASN A 39 16.55 9.02 -2.39
N THR A 40 16.51 9.03 -3.72
CA THR A 40 17.32 9.93 -4.56
C THR A 40 16.52 11.09 -5.18
N THR A 41 15.22 10.90 -5.40
CA THR A 41 14.35 11.87 -6.09
C THR A 41 13.42 12.62 -5.15
N CYS A 42 13.03 12.05 -4.01
CA CYS A 42 12.10 12.63 -3.04
C CYS A 42 12.84 13.26 -1.86
N VAL A 43 13.89 14.02 -2.15
CA VAL A 43 14.70 14.76 -1.18
C VAL A 43 14.55 16.26 -1.42
N ALA A 44 14.73 17.07 -0.37
CA ALA A 44 14.57 18.52 -0.43
C ALA A 44 15.40 19.14 -1.59
N GLY A 45 14.78 20.08 -2.32
CA GLY A 45 15.41 20.76 -3.46
C GLY A 45 15.45 19.97 -4.77
N LYS A 46 14.72 18.85 -4.87
CA LYS A 46 14.48 18.16 -6.15
C LYS A 46 13.11 18.52 -6.73
N GLU A 47 13.06 18.67 -8.05
CA GLU A 47 11.87 19.15 -8.76
C GLU A 47 10.85 18.03 -9.09
N ALA A 48 11.26 16.76 -9.10
CA ALA A 48 10.38 15.65 -9.49
C ALA A 48 10.61 14.44 -8.58
N CYS A 49 9.67 14.16 -7.68
CA CYS A 49 9.69 12.99 -6.81
C CYS A 49 9.02 11.80 -7.50
N ILE A 50 9.64 10.62 -7.45
CA ILE A 50 9.10 9.40 -8.09
C ILE A 50 7.68 9.04 -7.59
N LEU A 51 7.29 9.47 -6.40
CA LEU A 51 5.95 9.25 -5.85
C LEU A 51 4.85 9.95 -6.65
N GLU A 52 5.17 11.00 -7.40
CA GLU A 52 4.24 11.66 -8.34
C GLU A 52 3.78 10.75 -9.48
N GLN A 53 4.50 9.64 -9.72
CA GLN A 53 4.12 8.63 -10.72
C GLN A 53 3.11 7.61 -10.21
N LEU A 54 2.80 7.60 -8.90
CA LEU A 54 1.74 6.76 -8.36
C LEU A 54 0.40 7.20 -8.92
N THR A 55 -0.38 6.24 -9.41
CA THR A 55 -1.69 6.52 -10.00
C THR A 55 -2.82 6.38 -8.99
N ILE A 56 -2.53 5.79 -7.82
CA ILE A 56 -3.50 5.51 -6.77
C ILE A 56 -3.20 6.35 -5.52
N ASP A 57 -4.19 7.12 -5.08
CA ASP A 57 -4.22 7.71 -3.74
C ASP A 57 -4.69 6.63 -2.74
N TYR A 58 -3.73 5.91 -2.15
CA TYR A 58 -4.00 4.78 -1.25
C TYR A 58 -4.75 5.23 0.01
N TYR A 59 -4.34 6.35 0.60
CA TYR A 59 -5.00 6.92 1.77
C TYR A 59 -6.48 7.18 1.49
N LYS A 60 -6.81 7.84 0.38
CA LYS A 60 -8.20 8.12 0.01
C LYS A 60 -8.94 6.84 -0.34
N LEU A 61 -8.34 5.96 -1.13
CA LEU A 61 -8.96 4.69 -1.52
C LEU A 61 -9.35 3.86 -0.29
N LEU A 62 -8.42 3.67 0.64
CA LEU A 62 -8.59 2.77 1.79
C LEU A 62 -9.33 3.43 2.95
N SER A 63 -9.29 4.75 3.07
CA SER A 63 -10.15 5.49 4.00
C SER A 63 -11.64 5.19 3.82
N HIS A 64 -12.08 4.88 2.59
CA HIS A 64 -13.46 4.52 2.29
C HIS A 64 -13.81 3.05 2.57
N LYS A 65 -12.87 2.25 3.08
CA LYS A 65 -13.04 0.81 3.38
C LYS A 65 -13.64 0.03 2.19
N PRO A 66 -12.95 0.00 1.05
CA PRO A 66 -13.47 -0.60 -0.17
C PRO A 66 -13.71 -2.10 0.04
N LYS A 67 -14.74 -2.63 -0.65
CA LYS A 67 -14.96 -4.07 -0.72
C LYS A 67 -14.10 -4.64 -1.84
N PHE A 68 -13.21 -5.55 -1.50
CA PHE A 68 -12.38 -6.27 -2.46
C PHE A 68 -12.49 -7.76 -2.21
N ASN A 69 -12.80 -8.53 -3.26
CA ASN A 69 -12.77 -9.99 -3.24
C ASN A 69 -12.33 -10.50 -4.61
N LEU A 70 -11.20 -11.17 -4.66
CA LEU A 70 -10.60 -11.71 -5.87
C LEU A 70 -10.45 -13.22 -5.73
N LYS A 71 -10.99 -14.00 -6.66
CA LYS A 71 -10.74 -15.44 -6.71
C LYS A 71 -9.36 -15.70 -7.29
N LEU A 72 -8.52 -16.42 -6.56
CA LEU A 72 -7.19 -16.86 -7.02
C LEU A 72 -7.25 -18.22 -7.73
N ASP A 73 -8.16 -19.09 -7.30
CA ASP A 73 -8.54 -20.33 -7.97
C ASP A 73 -9.96 -20.77 -7.52
N LYS A 74 -10.29 -22.05 -7.67
CA LYS A 74 -11.60 -22.61 -7.27
C LYS A 74 -11.84 -22.58 -5.75
N LEU A 75 -10.78 -22.66 -4.95
CA LEU A 75 -10.82 -22.76 -3.50
C LEU A 75 -10.43 -21.44 -2.83
N HIS A 76 -9.52 -20.68 -3.40
CA HIS A 76 -8.87 -19.55 -2.75
C HIS A 76 -9.45 -18.21 -3.17
N THR A 77 -9.69 -17.35 -2.18
CA THR A 77 -10.13 -15.97 -2.38
C THR A 77 -9.23 -15.03 -1.58
N LEU A 78 -8.84 -13.92 -2.21
CA LEU A 78 -8.13 -12.82 -1.59
C LEU A 78 -9.10 -11.67 -1.33
N SER A 79 -9.10 -11.12 -0.13
CA SER A 79 -9.94 -9.97 0.23
C SER A 79 -9.11 -8.91 0.93
N LEU A 80 -9.57 -7.66 0.94
CA LEU A 80 -8.99 -6.59 1.76
C LEU A 80 -9.91 -6.30 2.95
N LYS A 81 -9.33 -6.18 4.14
CA LYS A 81 -10.02 -5.71 5.34
C LYS A 81 -9.30 -4.49 5.91
N THR A 82 -10.00 -3.36 5.92
CA THR A 82 -9.45 -2.08 6.40
C THR A 82 -10.02 -1.69 7.76
N TYR A 83 -9.12 -1.35 8.67
CA TYR A 83 -9.37 -0.77 9.98
C TYR A 83 -8.89 0.68 9.96
N LYS A 84 -9.66 1.58 10.58
CA LYS A 84 -9.36 3.01 10.65
C LYS A 84 -9.64 3.49 12.06
N GLU A 85 -8.65 4.14 12.65
CA GLU A 85 -8.70 4.77 13.96
C GLU A 85 -8.28 6.23 13.80
N LYS A 86 -9.03 7.14 14.40
CA LYS A 86 -8.74 8.57 14.34
C LYS A 86 -9.11 9.22 15.66
N SER A 87 -8.15 9.90 16.25
CA SER A 87 -8.30 10.76 17.42
C SER A 87 -7.94 12.20 17.05
N GLY A 88 -7.95 13.12 18.01
CA GLY A 88 -7.56 14.51 17.77
C GLY A 88 -6.09 14.70 17.37
N VAL A 89 -5.21 13.74 17.69
CA VAL A 89 -3.75 13.86 17.49
C VAL A 89 -3.14 12.70 16.69
N GLU A 90 -3.89 11.64 16.46
CA GLU A 90 -3.41 10.41 15.82
C GLU A 90 -4.42 9.92 14.79
N GLU A 91 -3.94 9.53 13.62
CA GLU A 91 -4.74 8.88 12.59
C GLU A 91 -3.98 7.66 12.08
N GLN A 92 -4.66 6.51 12.09
CA GLN A 92 -4.13 5.26 11.61
C GLN A 92 -5.13 4.55 10.70
N ILE A 93 -4.64 4.05 9.57
CA ILE A 93 -5.38 3.16 8.68
C ILE A 93 -4.54 1.92 8.47
N ARG A 94 -5.12 0.74 8.68
CA ARG A 94 -4.46 -0.55 8.44
C ARG A 94 -5.32 -1.40 7.51
N THR A 95 -4.76 -1.88 6.42
CA THR A 95 -5.43 -2.80 5.52
C THR A 95 -4.69 -4.12 5.46
N PHE A 96 -5.42 -5.19 5.75
CA PHE A 96 -4.93 -6.55 5.68
C PHE A 96 -5.45 -7.23 4.42
N ALA A 97 -4.54 -7.83 3.67
CA ALA A 97 -4.87 -8.83 2.67
C ALA A 97 -5.19 -10.15 3.38
N ILE A 98 -6.41 -10.65 3.22
CA ILE A 98 -6.92 -11.86 3.86
C ILE A 98 -6.99 -12.96 2.81
N LEU A 99 -6.29 -14.05 3.06
CA LEU A 99 -6.37 -15.26 2.25
C LEU A 99 -7.40 -16.21 2.84
N TYR A 100 -8.39 -16.55 2.04
CA TYR A 100 -9.39 -17.57 2.36
C TYR A 100 -9.09 -18.87 1.62
N ALA A 101 -9.25 -19.99 2.31
CA ALA A 101 -9.34 -21.32 1.71
C ALA A 101 -10.78 -21.83 1.92
N GLY A 102 -11.57 -21.80 0.85
CA GLY A 102 -13.02 -21.97 0.92
C GLY A 102 -13.68 -20.81 1.67
N LYS A 103 -14.36 -21.11 2.78
CA LYS A 103 -15.06 -20.11 3.62
C LYS A 103 -14.27 -19.71 4.88
N GLN A 104 -13.12 -20.32 5.11
CA GLN A 104 -12.31 -20.08 6.30
C GLN A 104 -11.17 -19.12 5.98
N ILE A 105 -10.87 -18.23 6.93
CA ILE A 105 -9.65 -17.42 6.88
C ILE A 105 -8.49 -18.37 7.12
N SER A 106 -7.53 -18.37 6.20
CA SER A 106 -6.34 -19.20 6.31
C SER A 106 -5.13 -18.39 6.78
N ASP A 107 -4.96 -17.18 6.27
CA ASP A 107 -3.86 -16.31 6.65
C ASP A 107 -4.18 -14.83 6.38
N SER A 108 -3.38 -13.92 6.93
CA SER A 108 -3.50 -12.48 6.72
C SER A 108 -2.15 -11.77 6.66
N LEU A 109 -2.04 -10.76 5.80
CA LEU A 109 -0.85 -9.93 5.65
C LEU A 109 -1.24 -8.45 5.78
N LEU A 110 -0.55 -7.70 6.65
CA LEU A 110 -0.64 -6.24 6.66
C LEU A 110 0.03 -5.71 5.37
N CYS A 111 -0.79 -5.36 4.37
CA CYS A 111 -0.30 -4.91 3.07
C CYS A 111 -0.21 -3.39 3.01
N TYR A 112 -1.11 -2.67 3.69
CA TYR A 112 -1.06 -1.21 3.78
C TYR A 112 -1.20 -0.73 5.21
N GLU A 113 -0.44 0.32 5.54
CA GLU A 113 -0.59 1.06 6.78
C GLU A 113 -0.33 2.54 6.51
N TYR A 114 -1.22 3.41 6.97
CA TYR A 114 -0.93 4.84 7.09
C TYR A 114 -0.97 5.20 8.56
N TYR A 115 0.03 5.94 9.00
CA TYR A 115 0.15 6.40 10.37
C TYR A 115 0.60 7.84 10.40
N ASN A 116 -0.13 8.68 11.13
CA ASN A 116 0.26 10.04 11.41
C ASN A 116 -0.04 10.37 12.87
N ASN A 117 0.96 10.91 13.58
CA ASN A 117 0.82 11.38 14.95
C ASN A 117 1.41 12.78 15.11
N ALA A 118 0.53 13.75 15.38
CA ALA A 118 0.89 15.15 15.52
C ALA A 118 1.73 15.46 16.77
N ASN A 119 1.64 14.63 17.82
CA ASN A 119 2.42 14.83 19.05
C ASN A 119 3.88 14.37 18.88
N THR A 120 4.10 13.28 18.14
CA THR A 120 5.45 12.72 17.92
C THR A 120 6.07 13.15 16.59
N LEU A 121 5.34 13.93 15.79
CA LEU A 121 5.72 14.31 14.42
C LEU A 121 6.10 13.10 13.56
N SER A 122 5.47 11.95 13.82
CA SER A 122 5.77 10.70 13.14
C SER A 122 4.74 10.43 12.06
N CYS A 123 5.20 10.37 10.81
CA CYS A 123 4.37 10.06 9.65
C CYS A 123 5.04 8.98 8.80
N TYR A 124 4.33 7.89 8.55
CA TYR A 124 4.78 6.86 7.63
C TYR A 124 3.60 6.21 6.91
N GLU A 125 3.90 5.64 5.75
CA GLU A 125 2.94 4.94 4.93
C GLU A 125 3.58 3.70 4.29
N GLN A 126 2.96 2.55 4.48
CA GLN A 126 3.29 1.32 3.79
C GLN A 126 2.38 1.16 2.57
N PHE A 127 2.97 1.14 1.39
CA PHE A 127 2.27 0.87 0.13
C PHE A 127 2.32 -0.60 -0.24
N TYR A 128 1.43 -1.03 -1.14
CA TYR A 128 1.45 -2.38 -1.69
C TYR A 128 1.15 -2.44 -3.18
N TYR A 129 1.61 -3.53 -3.80
CA TYR A 129 1.14 -4.02 -5.08
C TYR A 129 0.84 -5.51 -5.00
N ILE A 130 -0.26 -5.97 -5.58
CA ILE A 130 -0.67 -7.38 -5.66
C ILE A 130 -0.59 -7.81 -7.12
N ASP A 131 0.39 -8.65 -7.45
CA ASP A 131 0.47 -9.31 -8.74
C ASP A 131 -0.19 -10.68 -8.62
N VAL A 132 -1.35 -10.80 -9.27
CA VAL A 132 -2.16 -12.02 -9.25
C VAL A 132 -1.54 -13.11 -10.11
N GLU A 133 -0.83 -12.74 -11.19
CA GLU A 133 -0.18 -13.67 -12.11
C GLU A 133 1.02 -14.32 -11.44
N LEU A 134 1.87 -13.52 -10.80
CA LEU A 134 3.03 -13.99 -10.04
C LEU A 134 2.69 -14.48 -8.64
N ARG A 135 1.44 -14.25 -8.19
CA ARG A 135 0.94 -14.57 -6.84
C ARG A 135 1.85 -14.00 -5.77
N CYS A 136 2.14 -12.71 -5.86
CA CYS A 136 3.02 -12.01 -4.94
C CYS A 136 2.36 -10.71 -4.47
N VAL A 137 2.73 -10.29 -3.26
CA VAL A 137 2.41 -8.99 -2.69
C VAL A 137 3.72 -8.30 -2.39
N TRP A 138 3.96 -7.14 -3.01
CA TRP A 138 5.08 -6.28 -2.71
C TRP A 138 4.61 -5.23 -1.73
N THR A 139 5.43 -4.93 -0.73
CA THR A 139 5.19 -3.81 0.16
C THR A 139 6.44 -2.97 0.33
N ILE A 140 6.26 -1.67 0.54
CA ILE A 140 7.35 -0.75 0.83
C ILE A 140 6.87 0.28 1.85
N VAL A 141 7.71 0.57 2.84
CA VAL A 141 7.43 1.58 3.86
C VAL A 141 8.15 2.87 3.48
N LEU A 142 7.41 3.97 3.47
CA LEU A 142 7.94 5.31 3.36
C LEU A 142 7.77 6.03 4.69
N THR A 143 8.81 6.68 5.16
CA THR A 143 8.74 7.63 6.28
C THR A 143 8.87 9.04 5.73
N TYR A 144 8.01 9.93 6.18
CA TYR A 144 7.97 11.32 5.71
C TYR A 144 8.59 12.24 6.77
N ASP A 145 9.37 13.20 6.28
CA ASP A 145 9.85 14.38 7.00
C ASP A 145 9.26 15.64 6.33
N GLU A 146 9.45 16.83 6.91
CA GLU A 146 8.79 18.07 6.46
C GLU A 146 8.95 18.34 4.95
N GLU A 147 10.10 18.00 4.38
CA GLU A 147 10.44 18.25 2.97
C GLU A 147 10.99 17.03 2.22
N SER A 148 10.87 15.82 2.77
CA SER A 148 11.43 14.63 2.13
C SER A 148 10.71 13.33 2.48
N ALA A 149 10.93 12.31 1.65
CA ALA A 149 10.49 10.95 1.92
C ALA A 149 11.68 9.99 1.86
N LYS A 150 11.72 9.05 2.81
CA LYS A 150 12.70 7.96 2.84
C LYS A 150 12.00 6.63 2.70
N ALA A 151 12.49 5.80 1.79
CA ALA A 151 12.01 4.46 1.55
C ALA A 151 12.88 3.39 2.22
N ASP A 152 12.22 2.43 2.84
CA ASP A 152 12.80 1.14 3.22
C ASP A 152 12.92 0.20 2.02
N ASN A 153 13.60 -0.93 2.23
CA ASN A 153 13.66 -1.99 1.23
C ASN A 153 12.26 -2.55 0.91
N VAL A 154 12.01 -2.79 -0.37
CA VAL A 154 10.81 -3.50 -0.84
C VAL A 154 10.81 -4.91 -0.24
N LYS A 155 9.68 -5.30 0.36
CA LYS A 155 9.42 -6.65 0.86
C LYS A 155 8.52 -7.38 -0.11
N ILE A 156 8.74 -8.68 -0.31
CA ILE A 156 7.97 -9.50 -1.24
C ILE A 156 7.39 -10.69 -0.48
N TYR A 157 6.09 -10.92 -0.64
CA TYR A 157 5.37 -12.03 -0.02
C TYR A 157 4.72 -12.87 -1.11
N ARG A 158 5.09 -14.14 -1.22
CA ARG A 158 4.43 -15.10 -2.11
C ARG A 158 3.13 -15.59 -1.49
N ILE A 159 2.07 -15.66 -2.28
CA ILE A 159 0.80 -16.30 -1.92
C ILE A 159 0.93 -17.80 -2.22
N ASP A 160 1.30 -18.58 -1.21
CA ASP A 160 1.47 -20.04 -1.29
C ASP A 160 0.12 -20.72 -1.08
N LEU A 161 -0.59 -20.98 -2.19
CA LEU A 161 -1.90 -21.66 -2.17
C LEU A 161 -1.83 -23.15 -1.82
N ALA A 162 -0.65 -23.78 -1.83
CA ALA A 162 -0.52 -25.17 -1.39
C ALA A 162 -0.48 -25.26 0.15
N ARG A 163 0.07 -24.22 0.79
CA ARG A 163 0.15 -24.09 2.25
C ARG A 163 -0.86 -23.08 2.82
N ASN A 164 -1.72 -22.54 1.97
CA ASN A 164 -2.74 -21.54 2.28
C ASN A 164 -2.21 -20.35 3.12
N ARG A 165 -1.04 -19.80 2.76
CA ARG A 165 -0.39 -18.73 3.53
C ARG A 165 0.34 -17.71 2.68
N PHE A 166 0.63 -16.55 3.26
CA PHE A 166 1.62 -15.61 2.75
C PHE A 166 3.00 -16.01 3.25
N HIS A 167 3.96 -16.16 2.34
CA HIS A 167 5.34 -16.50 2.67
C HIS A 167 6.26 -15.35 2.26
N LYS A 168 6.98 -14.76 3.22
CA LYS A 168 7.97 -13.74 2.92
C LYS A 168 9.11 -14.38 2.11
N ASN A 169 9.34 -13.87 0.90
CA ASN A 169 10.55 -14.20 0.15
C ASN A 169 11.68 -13.34 0.72
N GLU A 170 12.74 -13.99 1.20
CA GLU A 170 13.98 -13.33 1.64
C GLU A 170 14.85 -12.91 0.44
#